data_AF-G3IL99-F1
#
_entry.id   AF-G3IL99-F1
#
_cell.length_a   1.000
_cell.length_b   1.000
_cell.length_c   1.000
_cell.angle_alpha   90.00
_cell.angle_beta   90.00
_cell.angle_gamma   90.00
#
_symmetry.space_group_name_H-M   'P 1'
#
loop_
_entity.id
_entity.type
_entity.pdbx_description
1 polymer ?
#
loop_
_entity_poly.entity_id
_entity_poly.type
_entity_poly.pdbx_seq_one_letter_code
_entity_poly.pdbx_strand_id
1 'polypeptide(L)'
;MFEHDMEEKRIKRVEIQDLEPPVFKAMMDFIYTGKAPDLHSMADAVLAAADKYDLERLKVMCEDVLYMDLCVENAAHNLILAHRHSAGQLKTKTLDFITARASDVSETSSWKTMLVLHPQLLAEACSSLASTHSSLLGPPPKCLK
;
A
#
# COMPACT_ATOMS: atom_id res chain seq x y z
N MET A 1 5.14 23.23 -9.26
CA MET A 1 6.57 23.22 -9.65
C MET A 1 6.82 24.04 -10.91
N PHE A 2 6.28 23.68 -12.08
CA PHE A 2 6.60 24.36 -13.33
C PHE A 2 5.73 25.59 -13.68
N GLU A 3 4.53 25.71 -13.10
CA GLU A 3 3.61 26.81 -13.40
C GLU A 3 3.90 28.06 -12.56
N HIS A 4 4.26 27.87 -11.29
CA HIS A 4 4.57 28.94 -10.34
C HIS A 4 5.99 29.47 -10.50
N ASP A 5 6.23 30.72 -10.08
CA ASP A 5 7.53 31.38 -10.20
C ASP A 5 8.53 30.86 -9.15
N MET A 6 8.95 29.62 -9.34
CA MET A 6 9.94 28.91 -8.54
C MET A 6 11.28 28.83 -9.29
N GLU A 7 12.37 28.53 -8.60
CA GLU A 7 13.71 28.47 -9.20
C GLU A 7 13.75 27.44 -10.34
N GLU A 8 13.10 26.29 -10.18
CA GLU A 8 13.01 25.22 -11.17
C GLU A 8 12.44 25.71 -12.51
N LYS A 9 11.48 26.64 -12.47
CA LYS A 9 10.90 27.28 -13.66
C LYS A 9 11.90 28.20 -14.33
N ARG A 10 12.68 28.96 -13.56
CA ARG A 10 13.69 29.91 -14.05
C ARG A 10 14.88 29.19 -14.69
N ILE A 11 15.38 28.13 -14.04
CA ILE A 11 16.55 27.38 -14.52
C ILE A 11 16.19 26.22 -15.46
N LYS A 12 14.90 25.90 -15.61
CA LYS A 12 14.37 24.79 -16.43
C LYS A 12 14.99 23.43 -16.08
N ARG A 13 15.28 23.22 -14.79
CA ARG A 13 15.92 22.02 -14.27
C ARG A 13 15.27 21.67 -12.93
N VAL A 14 15.00 20.37 -12.76
CA VAL A 14 14.52 19.80 -11.50
C VAL A 14 15.56 18.78 -11.06
N GLU A 15 15.93 18.84 -9.79
CA GLU A 15 16.80 17.85 -9.18
C GLU A 15 15.95 16.85 -8.39
N ILE A 16 16.18 15.56 -8.64
CA ILE A 16 15.45 14.46 -8.00
C ILE A 16 16.49 13.59 -7.32
N GLN A 17 16.45 13.55 -5.98
CA GLN A 17 17.43 12.83 -5.15
C GLN A 17 16.83 11.63 -4.43
N ASP A 18 15.51 11.53 -4.42
CA ASP A 18 14.73 10.57 -3.64
C ASP A 18 14.36 9.30 -4.40
N LEU A 19 14.66 9.24 -5.70
CA LEU A 19 14.35 8.10 -6.55
C LEU A 19 15.63 7.48 -7.11
N GLU A 20 15.70 6.15 -7.05
CA GLU A 20 16.73 5.43 -7.76
C GLU A 20 16.51 5.55 -9.28
N PRO A 21 17.58 5.57 -10.09
CA PRO A 21 17.45 5.70 -11.54
C PRO A 21 16.50 4.70 -12.22
N PRO A 22 16.43 3.41 -11.83
CA PRO A 22 15.47 2.47 -12.40
C PRO A 22 14.02 2.82 -12.10
N VAL A 23 13.73 3.24 -10.87
CA VAL A 23 12.38 3.66 -10.43
C VAL A 23 11.94 4.91 -11.17
N PHE A 24 12.84 5.89 -11.29
CA PHE A 24 12.59 7.10 -12.06
C PHE A 24 12.32 6.78 -13.54
N LYS A 25 13.10 5.88 -14.14
CA LYS A 25 12.88 5.43 -15.51
C LYS A 25 11.49 4.79 -15.67
N ALA A 26 11.11 3.87 -14.79
CA ALA A 26 9.79 3.23 -14.84
C ALA A 26 8.65 4.26 -14.72
N MET A 27 8.80 5.25 -13.84
CA MET A 27 7.86 6.36 -13.71
C MET A 27 7.77 7.20 -14.99
N MET A 28 8.90 7.55 -15.61
CA MET A 28 8.92 8.29 -16.87
C MET A 28 8.31 7.48 -18.02
N ASP A 29 8.66 6.20 -18.16
CA ASP A 29 8.08 5.31 -19.17
C ASP A 29 6.54 5.28 -19.03
N PHE A 30 6.03 5.24 -17.80
CA PHE A 30 4.60 5.33 -17.55
C PHE A 30 4.00 6.68 -17.96
N ILE A 31 4.63 7.81 -17.60
CA ILE A 31 4.11 9.14 -17.96
C ILE A 31 4.01 9.30 -19.49
N TYR A 32 5.00 8.81 -20.23
CA TYR A 32 5.03 8.98 -21.69
C TYR A 32 4.23 7.93 -22.46
N THR A 33 4.08 6.71 -21.93
CA THR A 33 3.47 5.58 -22.68
C THR A 33 2.21 5.00 -22.06
N GLY A 34 1.90 5.37 -20.81
CA GLY A 34 0.83 4.78 -20.01
C GLY A 34 1.10 3.34 -19.56
N LYS A 35 2.33 2.83 -19.72
CA LYS A 35 2.75 1.45 -19.42
C LYS A 35 4.01 1.44 -18.55
N ALA A 36 4.11 0.45 -17.66
CA ALA A 36 5.28 0.23 -16.81
C ALA A 36 5.68 -1.26 -16.88
N PRO A 37 6.48 -1.69 -17.87
CA PRO A 37 6.81 -3.10 -18.08
C PRO A 37 7.69 -3.70 -16.98
N ASP A 38 8.56 -2.89 -16.37
CA ASP A 38 9.52 -3.33 -15.35
C ASP A 38 8.95 -3.24 -13.91
N LEU A 39 7.62 -3.08 -13.78
CA LEU A 39 6.99 -2.77 -12.50
C LEU A 39 7.13 -3.90 -11.46
N HIS A 40 7.16 -5.16 -11.91
CA HIS A 40 7.06 -6.32 -11.02
C HIS A 40 8.22 -6.44 -10.03
N SER A 41 9.43 -6.03 -10.43
CA SER A 41 10.63 -6.15 -9.58
C SER A 41 10.82 -4.99 -8.60
N MET A 42 10.05 -3.90 -8.74
CA MET A 42 10.25 -2.65 -7.99
C MET A 42 8.92 -1.97 -7.62
N ALA A 43 7.85 -2.75 -7.50
CA ALA A 43 6.51 -2.21 -7.29
C ALA A 43 6.38 -1.41 -5.99
N ASP A 44 7.14 -1.76 -4.95
CA ASP A 44 7.20 -1.04 -3.67
C ASP A 44 7.82 0.37 -3.81
N ALA A 45 8.93 0.47 -4.54
CA ALA A 45 9.63 1.73 -4.79
C ALA A 45 8.88 2.60 -5.81
N VAL A 46 8.32 1.98 -6.85
CA VAL A 46 7.48 2.69 -7.83
C VAL A 46 6.16 3.14 -7.19
N LEU A 47 5.59 2.40 -6.24
CA LEU A 47 4.44 2.86 -5.46
C LEU A 47 4.76 4.13 -4.67
N ALA A 48 5.94 4.19 -4.04
CA ALA A 48 6.40 5.39 -3.32
C ALA A 48 6.54 6.59 -4.27
N ALA A 49 7.10 6.38 -5.46
CA ALA A 49 7.22 7.40 -6.49
C ALA A 49 5.84 7.86 -6.99
N ALA A 50 4.94 6.92 -7.26
CA ALA A 50 3.60 7.20 -7.76
C ALA A 50 2.78 8.03 -6.76
N ASP A 51 2.87 7.72 -5.47
CA ASP A 51 2.21 8.50 -4.41
C ASP A 51 2.81 9.91 -4.31
N LYS A 52 4.14 10.05 -4.35
CA LYS A 52 4.82 11.35 -4.26
C LYS A 52 4.51 12.28 -5.44
N TYR A 53 4.46 11.74 -6.65
CA TYR A 53 4.23 12.50 -7.88
C TYR A 53 2.76 12.52 -8.32
N ASP A 54 1.84 12.03 -7.47
CA ASP A 54 0.39 12.02 -7.67
C ASP A 54 -0.03 11.31 -8.98
N LEU A 55 0.60 10.16 -9.25
CA LEU A 55 0.34 9.31 -10.42
C LEU A 55 -0.63 8.19 -10.07
N GLU A 56 -1.89 8.53 -9.83
CA GLU A 56 -2.92 7.61 -9.31
C GLU A 56 -3.04 6.31 -10.12
N ARG A 57 -3.02 6.38 -11.46
CA ARG A 57 -3.13 5.17 -12.29
C ARG A 57 -1.90 4.26 -12.20
N LEU A 58 -0.70 4.82 -12.01
CA LEU A 58 0.51 4.03 -11.77
C LEU A 58 0.45 3.38 -10.39
N LYS A 59 -0.03 4.14 -9.38
CA LYS A 59 -0.23 3.67 -8.02
C LYS A 59 -1.12 2.42 -7.99
N VAL A 60 -2.29 2.47 -8.65
CA VAL A 60 -3.19 1.31 -8.76
C VAL A 60 -2.52 0.11 -9.44
N MET A 61 -1.71 0.32 -10.47
CA MET A 61 -0.95 -0.79 -11.09
C MET A 61 0.05 -1.42 -10.12
N CYS A 62 0.74 -0.61 -9.30
CA CYS A 62 1.62 -1.13 -8.25
C CYS A 62 0.83 -1.92 -7.20
N GLU A 63 -0.34 -1.43 -6.80
CA GLU A 63 -1.22 -2.10 -5.84
C GLU A 63 -1.66 -3.47 -6.33
N ASP A 64 -2.01 -3.60 -7.61
CA ASP A 64 -2.39 -4.89 -8.20
C ASP A 64 -1.21 -5.87 -8.23
N VAL A 65 -0.02 -5.41 -8.60
CA VAL A 65 1.20 -6.24 -8.57
C VAL A 65 1.49 -6.74 -7.16
N LEU A 66 1.55 -5.84 -6.17
CA LEU A 66 1.84 -6.18 -4.78
C LEU A 66 0.78 -7.12 -4.18
N TYR A 67 -0.46 -7.01 -4.63
CA TYR A 67 -1.51 -7.93 -4.24
C TYR A 67 -1.37 -9.32 -4.88
N MET A 68 -0.95 -9.42 -6.14
CA MET A 68 -0.71 -10.72 -6.78
C MET A 68 0.42 -11.50 -6.12
N ASP A 69 1.43 -10.81 -5.60
CA ASP A 69 2.55 -11.42 -4.87
C ASP A 69 2.28 -11.62 -3.38
N LEU A 70 1.07 -11.34 -2.90
CA LEU A 70 0.71 -11.40 -1.48
C LEU A 70 0.77 -12.84 -0.94
N CYS A 71 1.56 -13.03 0.11
CA CYS A 71 1.73 -14.27 0.85
C CYS A 71 1.70 -14.02 2.37
N VAL A 72 1.74 -15.08 3.17
CA VAL A 72 1.64 -14.98 4.64
C VAL A 72 2.82 -14.19 5.21
N GLU A 73 4.01 -14.39 4.65
CA GLU A 73 5.27 -13.81 5.11
C GLU A 73 5.37 -12.31 4.81
N ASN A 74 4.82 -11.86 3.67
CA ASN A 74 4.90 -10.48 3.22
C ASN A 74 3.65 -9.64 3.56
N ALA A 75 2.56 -10.25 4.03
CA ALA A 75 1.31 -9.54 4.32
C ALA A 75 1.47 -8.35 5.28
N ALA A 76 2.24 -8.52 6.36
CA ALA A 76 2.52 -7.43 7.29
C ALA A 76 3.31 -6.29 6.63
N HIS A 77 4.28 -6.62 5.77
CA HIS A 77 5.08 -5.64 5.05
C HIS A 77 4.23 -4.86 4.04
N ASN A 78 3.39 -5.56 3.27
CA ASN A 78 2.47 -4.95 2.31
C ASN A 78 1.46 -4.03 3.00
N LEU A 79 0.98 -4.38 4.20
CA LEU A 79 0.08 -3.52 4.98
C LEU A 79 0.77 -2.22 5.40
N ILE A 80 2.03 -2.30 5.86
CA ILE A 80 2.82 -1.11 6.21
C ILE A 80 3.05 -0.24 4.97
N LEU A 81 3.44 -0.83 3.85
CA LEU A 81 3.62 -0.12 2.58
C LEU A 81 2.34 0.59 2.14
N ALA A 82 1.22 -0.12 2.18
CA ALA A 82 -0.06 0.41 1.77
C ALA A 82 -0.52 1.56 2.65
N HIS A 83 -0.32 1.46 3.96
CA HIS A 83 -0.61 2.57 4.86
C HIS A 83 0.31 3.77 4.63
N ARG A 84 1.62 3.54 4.46
CA ARG A 84 2.62 4.61 4.30
C ARG A 84 2.39 5.44 3.04
N HIS A 85 2.04 4.78 1.94
CA HIS A 85 1.87 5.39 0.61
C HIS A 85 0.41 5.59 0.24
N SER A 86 -0.48 5.65 1.24
CA SER A 86 -1.92 5.87 1.06
C SER A 86 -2.56 4.99 -0.03
N ALA A 87 -2.12 3.74 -0.14
CA ALA A 87 -2.50 2.80 -1.19
C ALA A 87 -3.77 2.05 -0.78
N GLY A 88 -4.91 2.66 -1.06
CA GLY A 88 -6.19 2.26 -0.48
C GLY A 88 -6.65 0.85 -0.86
N GLN A 89 -6.53 0.46 -2.13
CA GLN A 89 -7.01 -0.87 -2.56
C GLN A 89 -6.10 -1.97 -2.05
N LEU A 90 -4.77 -1.77 -2.10
CA LEU A 90 -3.80 -2.70 -1.51
C LEU A 90 -4.05 -2.87 -0.02
N LYS A 91 -4.33 -1.79 0.72
CA LYS A 91 -4.63 -1.84 2.16
C LYS A 91 -5.84 -2.72 2.44
N THR A 92 -6.96 -2.46 1.77
CA THR A 92 -8.19 -3.24 1.95
C THR A 92 -7.97 -4.72 1.60
N LYS A 93 -7.41 -5.00 0.42
CA LYS A 93 -7.14 -6.37 -0.03
C LYS A 93 -6.20 -7.13 0.92
N THR A 94 -5.18 -6.44 1.45
CA THR A 94 -4.23 -7.02 2.41
C THR A 94 -4.88 -7.29 3.76
N LEU A 95 -5.73 -6.38 4.26
CA LEU A 95 -6.49 -6.59 5.50
C LEU A 95 -7.45 -7.76 5.39
N ASP A 96 -8.13 -7.92 4.25
CA ASP A 96 -9.02 -9.06 4.01
C ASP A 96 -8.23 -10.38 4.01
N PHE A 97 -7.06 -10.41 3.38
CA PHE A 97 -6.16 -11.57 3.38
C PHE A 97 -5.66 -11.92 4.79
N ILE A 98 -5.22 -10.92 5.56
CA ILE A 98 -4.79 -11.11 6.95
C ILE A 98 -5.94 -11.65 7.79
N THR A 99 -7.15 -11.13 7.60
CA THR A 99 -8.34 -11.59 8.32
C THR A 99 -8.66 -13.04 8.01
N ALA A 100 -8.56 -13.45 6.74
CA ALA A 100 -8.81 -14.82 6.31
C ALA A 100 -7.75 -15.83 6.81
N ARG A 101 -6.50 -15.37 7.02
CA ARG A 101 -5.37 -16.23 7.43
C ARG A 101 -4.73 -15.76 8.74
N ALA A 102 -5.53 -15.22 9.65
CA ALA A 102 -5.04 -14.54 10.85
C ALA A 102 -4.12 -15.44 11.71
N SER A 103 -4.43 -16.73 11.80
CA SER A 103 -3.61 -17.73 12.53
C SER A 103 -2.20 -17.88 11.96
N ASP A 104 -2.07 -17.88 10.63
CA ASP A 104 -0.79 -18.10 9.95
C ASP A 104 0.03 -16.81 10.01
N VAL A 105 -0.61 -15.67 9.74
CA VAL A 105 0.03 -14.36 9.71
C VAL A 105 0.52 -13.95 11.10
N SER A 106 -0.23 -14.23 12.16
CA SER A 106 0.15 -13.85 13.52
C SER A 106 1.45 -14.48 14.01
N GLU A 107 1.82 -15.64 13.45
CA GLU A 107 3.06 -16.33 13.83
C GLU A 107 4.30 -15.77 13.13
N THR A 108 4.14 -15.03 12.05
CA THR A 108 5.25 -14.48 11.28
C THR A 108 6.07 -13.46 12.07
N SER A 109 7.38 -13.43 11.80
CA SER A 109 8.27 -12.42 12.38
C SER A 109 7.91 -11.01 11.88
N SER A 110 7.52 -10.88 10.61
CA SER A 110 7.11 -9.61 9.99
C SER A 110 5.89 -9.02 10.70
N TRP A 111 4.90 -9.85 11.06
CA TRP A 111 3.77 -9.43 11.90
C TRP A 111 4.22 -8.96 13.28
N LYS A 112 5.04 -9.75 13.98
CA LYS A 112 5.55 -9.40 15.32
C LYS A 112 6.35 -8.09 15.30
N THR A 113 7.15 -7.85 14.26
CA THR A 113 7.87 -6.57 14.07
C THR A 113 6.90 -5.42 13.80
N MET A 114 5.86 -5.64 12.99
CA MET A 114 4.83 -4.62 12.72
C MET A 114 4.12 -4.19 14.01
N LEU A 115 3.84 -5.11 14.93
CA LEU A 115 3.21 -4.79 16.22
C LEU A 115 4.02 -3.78 17.06
N VAL A 116 5.35 -3.86 16.98
CA VAL A 116 6.26 -2.97 17.73
C VAL A 116 6.42 -1.63 17.03
N LEU A 117 6.55 -1.63 15.70
CA LEU A 117 6.86 -0.41 14.94
C LEU A 117 5.61 0.41 14.59
N HIS A 118 4.45 -0.23 14.44
CA HIS A 118 3.23 0.39 13.91
C HIS A 118 1.96 -0.10 14.62
N PRO A 119 1.78 0.20 15.92
CA PRO A 119 0.62 -0.26 16.70
C PRO A 119 -0.73 0.23 16.16
N GLN A 120 -0.77 1.34 15.41
CA GLN A 120 -1.98 1.83 14.75
C GLN A 120 -2.53 0.86 13.69
N LEU A 121 -1.65 0.12 13.00
CA LEU A 121 -2.07 -0.86 11.98
C LEU A 121 -2.76 -2.07 12.61
N LEU A 122 -2.39 -2.42 13.85
CA LEU A 122 -3.07 -3.46 14.61
C LEU A 122 -4.52 -3.07 14.91
N ALA A 123 -4.76 -1.84 15.36
CA ALA A 123 -6.11 -1.37 15.67
C ALA A 123 -7.01 -1.42 14.43
N GLU A 124 -6.48 -1.07 13.26
CA GLU A 124 -7.18 -1.17 11.98
C GLU A 124 -7.46 -2.63 11.61
N ALA A 125 -6.48 -3.53 11.73
CA ALA A 125 -6.67 -4.96 11.48
C ALA A 125 -7.72 -5.59 12.40
N CYS A 126 -7.66 -5.29 13.69
CA CYS A 126 -8.66 -5.73 14.67
C CYS A 126 -10.06 -5.19 14.38
N SER A 127 -10.17 -3.94 13.91
CA SER A 127 -11.46 -3.34 13.53
C SER A 127 -12.03 -4.02 12.27
N SER A 128 -11.17 -4.40 11.32
CA SER A 128 -11.58 -5.17 10.13
C SER A 128 -12.07 -6.58 10.52
N LEU A 129 -11.36 -7.24 11.43
CA LEU A 129 -11.76 -8.52 12.02
C LEU A 129 -13.12 -8.43 12.75
N ALA A 130 -13.36 -7.36 13.51
CA ALA A 130 -14.64 -7.16 14.20
C ALA A 130 -15.80 -6.90 13.23
N SER A 131 -15.55 -6.21 12.11
CA SER A 131 -16.55 -5.91 11.09
C SER A 131 -16.95 -7.15 10.26
N THR A 132 -16.02 -8.07 10.05
CA THR A 132 -16.30 -9.37 9.40
C THR A 132 -17.02 -10.35 10.33
N HIS A 133 -16.78 -10.28 11.64
CA HIS A 133 -17.46 -11.15 12.61
C HIS A 133 -18.88 -10.65 12.97
N SER A 134 -19.13 -9.34 12.91
CA SER A 134 -20.48 -8.78 13.15
C SER A 134 -21.46 -9.08 12.01
N SER A 135 -20.98 -9.34 10.79
CA SER A 135 -21.78 -9.83 9.67
C SER A 135 -22.14 -11.32 9.77
N LEU A 136 -21.49 -12.08 10.67
CA LEU A 136 -21.78 -13.49 10.95
C LEU A 136 -22.65 -13.71 12.20
N LEU A 137 -22.69 -12.76 13.14
CA LEU A 137 -23.60 -12.83 14.29
C LEU A 137 -24.95 -12.21 13.93
N GLY A 138 -25.97 -13.06 13.76
CA GLY A 138 -27.37 -12.63 13.71
C GLY A 138 -27.77 -11.78 14.94
N PRO A 139 -28.95 -11.12 14.89
CA PRO A 139 -29.34 -10.13 15.90
C PRO A 139 -29.28 -10.71 17.32
N PRO A 140 -28.95 -9.88 18.34
CA PRO A 140 -28.82 -10.34 19.71
C PRO A 140 -30.12 -11.02 20.16
N PRO A 141 -30.05 -12.13 20.92
CA PRO A 141 -31.24 -12.70 21.51
C PRO A 141 -31.90 -11.63 22.38
N LYS A 142 -33.13 -11.27 22.04
CA LYS A 142 -33.93 -10.34 22.84
C LYS A 142 -34.00 -10.91 24.25
N CYS A 143 -33.47 -10.20 25.25
CA CYS A 143 -33.80 -10.48 26.64
C CYS A 143 -35.32 -10.34 26.78
N LEU A 144 -36.02 -11.46 26.86
CA LEU A 144 -37.42 -11.52 27.26
C LEU A 144 -37.49 -10.98 28.70
N LYS A 145 -38.21 -9.87 28.85
CA LYS A 145 -38.62 -9.33 30.14
C LYS A 145 -39.57 -10.28 30.85
#